data_AF-A0A1W9S931-F1
#
_entry.id   AF-A0A1W9S931-F1
#
_cell.length_a   1.000
_cell.length_b   1.000
_cell.length_c   1.000
_cell.angle_alpha   90.00
_cell.angle_beta   90.00
_cell.angle_gamma   90.00
#
_symmetry.space_group_name_H-M   'P 1'
#
loop_
_entity.id
_entity.type
_entity.pdbx_description
1 polymer ?
#
loop_
_entity_poly.entity_id
_entity_poly.type
_entity_poly.pdbx_seq_one_letter_code
_entity_poly.pdbx_strand_id
1 'polypeptide(L)'
;MNSMELSNYLEKIRLGRNLSQEDFVSGVVSIRQYQRYKNGDSVIPYEKINQFAEKFGITTKKLLAEFEKEKNMQYAKINSFYNAVANNNYKVANEIKEDLEKDLIISEEGRKYFEHAKIVYDYYSRKLTVNEVINKVSALIDYPNILKQVYFTDVEVLILSFLLSVFSGERQEILLNHLNNIFKSDDNIMAGDSDYIYTLILMRIAKTYGIKRDYSKVIYYCDLGLKRGILYKQYYLWEYFFYYKALSYHALGRTDEFNNSILRCYNVLSMEDNHSKFEKFNDLIEKDFDINFRDYVVDLIKAEQH
;
A
#
# COMPACT_ATOMS: atom_id res chain seq x y z
N MET A 1 21.93 -7.74 6.88
CA MET A 1 20.94 -8.09 7.92
C MET A 1 20.97 -7.01 8.98
N ASN A 2 19.85 -6.31 9.17
CA ASN A 2 19.78 -5.20 10.12
C ASN A 2 19.79 -5.78 11.56
N SER A 3 20.83 -5.45 12.33
CA SER A 3 21.03 -5.96 13.69
C SER A 3 19.94 -5.51 14.65
N MET A 4 19.38 -4.32 14.44
CA MET A 4 18.26 -3.82 15.22
C MET A 4 16.98 -4.63 14.95
N GLU A 5 16.65 -4.89 13.69
CA GLU A 5 15.47 -5.71 13.33
C GLU A 5 15.57 -7.12 13.93
N LEU A 6 16.73 -7.77 13.76
CA LEU A 6 16.92 -9.10 14.35
C LEU A 6 16.83 -9.05 15.88
N SER A 7 17.39 -8.02 16.53
CA SER A 7 17.28 -7.86 17.99
C SER A 7 15.82 -7.68 18.44
N ASN A 8 15.01 -6.92 17.71
CA ASN A 8 13.58 -6.77 17.99
C ASN A 8 12.85 -8.12 17.90
N TYR A 9 13.20 -8.94 16.92
CA TYR A 9 12.65 -10.28 16.81
C TYR A 9 13.11 -11.22 17.93
N LEU A 10 14.40 -11.18 18.29
CA LEU A 10 14.92 -11.92 19.45
C LEU A 10 14.17 -11.54 20.72
N GLU A 11 13.84 -10.25 20.89
CA GLU A 11 13.06 -9.75 22.02
C GLU A 11 11.62 -10.28 22.02
N LYS A 12 10.98 -10.33 20.84
CA LYS A 12 9.65 -10.93 20.68
C LYS A 12 9.65 -12.39 21.14
N ILE A 13 10.63 -13.18 20.70
CA ILE A 13 10.76 -14.59 21.12
C ILE A 13 11.04 -14.70 22.62
N ARG A 14 11.95 -13.87 23.14
CA ARG A 14 12.31 -13.84 24.57
C ARG A 14 11.07 -13.63 25.44
N LEU A 15 10.28 -12.61 25.12
CA LEU A 15 9.03 -12.30 25.82
C LEU A 15 8.02 -13.45 25.70
N GLY A 16 7.84 -14.00 24.49
CA GLY A 16 6.94 -15.15 24.28
C GLY A 16 7.36 -16.42 25.03
N ARG A 17 8.64 -16.54 25.40
CA ARG A 17 9.17 -17.64 26.22
C ARG A 17 9.30 -17.29 27.71
N ASN A 18 8.83 -16.12 28.13
CA ASN A 18 8.91 -15.64 29.52
C ASN A 18 10.34 -15.65 30.09
N LEU A 19 11.36 -15.37 29.28
CA LEU A 19 12.75 -15.30 29.71
C LEU A 19 13.08 -13.88 30.18
N SER A 20 13.80 -13.71 31.28
CA SER A 20 14.34 -12.38 31.65
C SER A 20 15.39 -11.92 30.63
N GLN A 21 15.66 -10.61 30.57
CA GLN A 21 16.71 -10.10 29.69
C GLN A 21 18.08 -10.59 30.15
N GLU A 22 18.32 -10.64 31.46
CA GLU A 22 19.54 -11.16 32.06
C GLU A 22 19.80 -12.61 31.66
N ASP A 23 18.80 -13.49 31.81
CA ASP A 23 18.95 -14.92 31.51
C ASP A 23 19.21 -15.19 30.03
N PHE A 24 18.53 -14.42 29.18
CA PHE A 24 18.67 -14.52 27.73
C PHE A 24 20.07 -14.15 27.25
N VAL A 25 20.63 -13.04 27.75
CA VAL A 25 21.95 -12.56 27.30
C VAL A 25 23.11 -13.22 28.04
N SER A 26 22.88 -13.79 29.22
CA SER A 26 23.90 -14.44 30.05
C SER A 26 24.68 -15.50 29.26
N GLY A 27 26.01 -15.41 29.28
CA GLY A 27 26.90 -16.31 28.52
C GLY A 27 27.02 -16.01 27.02
N VAL A 28 26.26 -15.04 26.50
CA VAL A 28 26.33 -14.63 25.08
C VAL A 28 27.00 -13.26 24.96
N VAL A 29 26.43 -12.24 25.60
CA VAL A 29 26.93 -10.85 25.61
C VAL A 29 26.51 -10.13 26.90
N SER A 30 27.12 -8.98 27.19
CA SER A 30 26.64 -8.11 28.27
C SER A 30 25.30 -7.45 27.92
N ILE A 31 24.51 -7.11 28.94
CA ILE A 31 23.24 -6.36 28.78
C ILE A 31 23.47 -5.08 27.97
N ARG A 32 24.54 -4.34 28.29
CA ARG A 32 24.91 -3.11 27.58
C ARG A 32 25.14 -3.36 26.09
N GLN A 33 25.85 -4.43 25.74
CA GLN A 33 26.10 -4.77 24.34
C GLN A 33 24.81 -5.21 23.63
N TYR A 34 23.93 -5.94 24.30
CA TYR A 34 22.62 -6.28 23.73
C TYR A 34 21.73 -5.06 23.50
N GLN A 35 21.76 -4.06 24.39
CA GLN A 35 21.06 -2.78 24.16
C GLN A 35 21.64 -2.02 22.96
N ARG A 36 22.96 -2.05 22.77
CA ARG A 36 23.59 -1.47 21.56
C ARG A 36 23.11 -2.17 20.28
N TYR A 37 22.91 -3.50 20.30
CA TYR A 37 22.32 -4.20 19.17
C TYR A 37 20.86 -3.77 18.91
N LYS A 38 20.05 -3.65 19.98
CA LYS A 38 18.66 -3.16 19.89
C LYS A 38 18.55 -1.73 19.36
N ASN A 39 19.52 -0.87 19.65
CA ASN A 39 19.54 0.50 19.17
C ASN A 39 20.17 0.67 17.78
N GLY A 40 20.78 -0.39 17.24
CA GLY A 40 21.54 -0.31 15.99
C GLY A 40 22.95 0.31 16.13
N ASP A 41 23.42 0.56 17.36
CA ASP A 41 24.77 1.10 17.65
C ASP A 41 25.89 0.08 17.42
N SER A 42 25.54 -1.18 17.17
CA SER A 42 26.50 -2.26 16.94
C SER A 42 25.87 -3.37 16.09
N VAL A 43 26.71 -4.02 15.28
CA VAL A 43 26.31 -5.16 14.45
C VAL A 43 26.43 -6.44 15.26
N ILE A 44 25.43 -7.33 15.22
CA ILE A 44 25.50 -8.65 15.84
C ILE A 44 26.39 -9.57 14.98
N PRO A 45 27.52 -10.09 15.50
CA PRO A 45 28.29 -11.09 14.78
C PRO A 45 27.50 -12.38 14.58
N TYR A 46 27.71 -13.09 13.47
CA TYR A 46 27.02 -14.36 13.18
C TYR A 46 27.18 -15.40 14.28
N GLU A 47 28.36 -15.47 14.90
CA GLU A 47 28.62 -16.33 16.05
C GLU A 47 27.68 -16.03 17.24
N LYS A 48 27.39 -14.75 17.50
CA LYS A 48 26.45 -14.36 18.56
C LYS A 48 25.02 -14.70 18.21
N ILE A 49 24.65 -14.64 16.93
CA ILE A 49 23.34 -15.09 16.45
C ILE A 49 23.18 -16.59 16.67
N ASN A 50 24.21 -17.39 16.41
CA ASN A 50 24.21 -18.82 16.75
C ASN A 50 24.00 -19.05 18.24
N GLN A 51 24.73 -18.35 19.10
CA GLN A 51 24.59 -18.46 20.57
C GLN A 51 23.19 -18.06 21.05
N PHE A 52 22.57 -17.02 20.47
CA PHE A 52 21.19 -16.67 20.77
C PHE A 52 20.18 -17.72 20.27
N ALA A 53 20.41 -18.33 19.11
CA ALA A 53 19.56 -19.41 18.61
C ALA A 53 19.64 -20.65 19.53
N GLU A 54 20.83 -20.98 20.02
CA GLU A 54 21.07 -22.05 20.99
C GLU A 54 20.33 -21.81 22.32
N LYS A 55 20.28 -20.56 22.81
CA LYS A 55 19.45 -20.18 23.98
C LYS A 55 17.97 -20.49 23.79
N PHE A 56 17.50 -20.47 22.54
CA PHE A 56 16.14 -20.85 22.18
C PHE A 56 15.98 -22.34 21.81
N GLY A 57 17.06 -23.13 21.86
CA GLY A 57 17.03 -24.54 21.47
C GLY A 57 16.69 -24.76 20.00
N ILE A 58 17.04 -23.81 19.13
CA ILE A 58 16.81 -23.90 17.68
C ILE A 58 18.10 -23.64 16.90
N THR A 59 18.13 -24.04 15.64
CA THR A 59 19.26 -23.72 14.76
C THR A 59 19.16 -22.27 14.27
N THR A 60 20.31 -21.66 13.97
CA THR A 60 20.37 -20.31 13.37
C THR A 60 19.60 -20.21 12.07
N LYS A 61 19.68 -21.25 11.22
CA LYS A 61 18.92 -21.31 9.98
C LYS A 61 17.42 -21.20 10.24
N LYS A 62 16.91 -21.91 11.26
CA LYS A 62 15.49 -21.83 11.66
C LYS A 62 15.14 -20.45 12.22
N LEU A 63 16.01 -19.86 13.06
CA LEU A 63 15.81 -18.51 13.60
C LEU A 63 15.67 -17.48 12.47
N LEU A 64 16.59 -17.49 11.50
CA LEU A 64 16.57 -16.54 10.38
C LEU A 64 15.37 -16.75 9.45
N ALA A 65 14.97 -18.00 9.22
CA ALA A 65 13.78 -18.30 8.41
C ALA A 65 12.49 -17.81 9.08
N GLU A 66 12.33 -18.05 10.38
CA GLU A 66 11.15 -17.56 11.11
C GLU A 66 11.17 -16.03 11.28
N PHE A 67 12.35 -15.41 11.34
CA PHE A 67 12.49 -13.95 11.31
C PHE A 67 11.94 -13.33 10.01
N GLU A 68 12.35 -13.84 8.85
CA GLU A 68 11.84 -13.34 7.57
C GLU A 68 10.34 -13.64 7.39
N LYS A 69 9.90 -14.82 7.83
CA LYS A 69 8.47 -15.17 7.83
C LYS A 69 7.64 -14.22 8.68
N GLU A 70 8.12 -13.87 9.88
CA GLU A 70 7.45 -12.92 10.76
C GLU A 70 7.37 -11.53 10.10
N LYS A 71 8.46 -11.04 9.49
CA LYS A 71 8.44 -9.78 8.73
C LYS A 71 7.37 -9.80 7.64
N ASN A 72 7.28 -10.89 6.88
CA ASN A 72 6.28 -11.05 5.82
C ASN A 72 4.84 -11.09 6.38
N MET A 73 4.63 -11.76 7.51
CA MET A 73 3.32 -11.79 8.18
C MET A 73 2.90 -10.41 8.68
N GLN A 74 3.82 -9.65 9.29
CA GLN A 74 3.55 -8.28 9.72
C GLN A 74 3.23 -7.39 8.51
N TYR A 75 3.99 -7.49 7.43
CA TYR A 75 3.75 -6.74 6.20
C TYR A 75 2.38 -7.05 5.58
N ALA A 76 1.99 -8.34 5.56
CA ALA A 76 0.66 -8.76 5.11
C ALA A 76 -0.48 -8.20 5.97
N LYS A 77 -0.28 -8.12 7.30
CA LYS A 77 -1.25 -7.54 8.23
C LYS A 77 -1.39 -6.03 8.04
N ILE A 78 -0.28 -5.32 7.83
CA ILE A 78 -0.29 -3.88 7.49
C ILE A 78 -0.98 -3.64 6.15
N ASN A 79 -0.73 -4.48 5.13
CA ASN A 79 -1.46 -4.43 3.87
C ASN A 79 -2.96 -4.58 4.05
N SER A 80 -3.40 -5.54 4.87
CA SER A 80 -4.82 -5.74 5.19
C SER A 80 -5.42 -4.52 5.89
N PHE A 81 -4.70 -3.90 6.83
CA PHE A 81 -5.13 -2.65 7.45
C PHE A 81 -5.27 -1.54 6.41
N TYR A 82 -4.24 -1.32 5.58
CA TYR A 82 -4.25 -0.28 4.55
C TYR A 82 -5.41 -0.46 3.57
N ASN A 83 -5.66 -1.70 3.14
CA ASN A 83 -6.76 -2.05 2.24
C ASN A 83 -8.13 -1.82 2.88
N ALA A 84 -8.29 -2.14 4.17
CA ALA A 84 -9.54 -1.87 4.89
C ALA A 84 -9.83 -0.36 4.95
N VAL A 85 -8.79 0.46 5.18
CA VAL A 85 -8.87 1.93 5.16
C VAL A 85 -9.26 2.44 3.78
N ALA A 86 -8.57 1.98 2.72
CA ALA A 86 -8.83 2.40 1.34
C ALA A 86 -10.26 2.05 0.88
N ASN A 87 -10.82 0.94 1.37
CA ASN A 87 -12.17 0.48 1.05
C ASN A 87 -13.26 1.03 2.00
N ASN A 88 -12.94 1.96 2.91
CA ASN A 88 -13.88 2.51 3.91
C ASN A 88 -14.48 1.44 4.87
N ASN A 89 -13.83 0.28 5.02
CA ASN A 89 -14.24 -0.72 5.99
C ASN A 89 -13.65 -0.40 7.37
N TYR A 90 -14.15 0.67 7.99
CA TYR A 90 -13.59 1.22 9.23
C TYR A 90 -13.70 0.26 10.43
N LYS A 91 -14.70 -0.64 10.43
CA LYS A 91 -14.84 -1.66 11.47
C LYS A 91 -13.65 -2.62 11.45
N VAL A 92 -13.40 -3.24 10.30
CA VAL A 92 -12.26 -4.16 10.11
C VAL A 92 -10.93 -3.41 10.28
N ALA A 93 -10.85 -2.17 9.78
CA ALA A 93 -9.64 -1.36 9.95
C ALA A 93 -9.29 -1.12 11.43
N ASN A 94 -10.29 -0.83 12.29
CA ASN A 94 -10.06 -0.63 13.71
C ASN A 94 -9.57 -1.90 14.41
N GLU A 95 -10.19 -3.05 14.14
CA GLU A 95 -9.80 -4.33 14.72
C GLU A 95 -8.33 -4.66 14.39
N ILE A 96 -7.93 -4.51 13.12
CA ILE A 96 -6.54 -4.77 12.71
C ILE A 96 -5.58 -3.74 13.30
N LYS A 97 -5.99 -2.46 13.39
CA LYS A 97 -5.19 -1.38 13.97
C LYS A 97 -4.85 -1.67 15.44
N GLU A 98 -5.84 -2.00 16.27
CA GLU A 98 -5.62 -2.28 17.69
C GLU A 98 -4.67 -3.46 17.93
N ASP A 99 -4.70 -4.43 17.02
CA ASP A 99 -3.82 -5.59 17.08
C ASP A 99 -2.38 -5.21 16.63
N LEU A 100 -2.23 -4.42 15.56
CA LEU A 100 -0.93 -3.91 15.11
C LEU A 100 -0.29 -2.93 16.12
N GLU A 101 -1.08 -2.16 16.88
CA GLU A 101 -0.55 -1.27 17.93
C GLU A 101 0.03 -2.02 19.14
N LYS A 102 -0.37 -3.29 19.33
CA LYS A 102 0.20 -4.18 20.35
C LYS A 102 1.41 -4.94 19.84
N ASP A 103 1.56 -5.07 18.52
CA ASP A 103 2.66 -5.79 17.89
C ASP A 103 3.94 -4.95 17.86
N LEU A 104 5.08 -5.60 18.15
CA LEU A 104 6.39 -5.04 17.86
C LEU A 104 6.69 -5.20 16.36
N ILE A 105 6.43 -4.16 15.57
CA ILE A 105 6.75 -4.17 14.13
C ILE A 105 8.27 -4.13 13.95
N ILE A 106 8.79 -5.19 13.34
CA ILE A 106 10.22 -5.50 13.32
C ILE A 106 10.96 -4.58 12.37
N SER A 107 10.49 -4.46 11.13
CA SER A 107 11.20 -3.72 10.07
C SER A 107 10.94 -2.22 10.10
N GLU A 108 11.96 -1.45 9.72
CA GLU A 108 11.82 0.02 9.58
C GLU A 108 10.79 0.38 8.51
N GLU A 109 10.83 -0.33 7.38
CA GLU A 109 9.86 -0.15 6.30
C GLU A 109 8.44 -0.50 6.72
N GLY A 110 8.26 -1.59 7.48
CA GLY A 110 6.95 -1.96 8.03
C GLY A 110 6.41 -0.89 8.99
N ARG A 111 7.27 -0.31 9.83
CA ARG A 111 6.89 0.81 10.71
C ARG A 111 6.49 2.04 9.90
N LYS A 112 7.28 2.42 8.89
CA LYS A 112 6.95 3.53 7.99
C LYS A 112 5.60 3.29 7.31
N TYR A 113 5.36 2.07 6.83
CA TYR A 113 4.11 1.71 6.17
C TYR A 113 2.91 1.77 7.12
N PHE A 114 3.04 1.24 8.34
CA PHE A 114 1.98 1.27 9.34
C PHE A 114 1.66 2.70 9.80
N GLU A 115 2.67 3.53 10.05
CA GLU A 115 2.46 4.93 10.40
C GLU A 115 1.75 5.71 9.29
N HIS A 116 2.12 5.46 8.03
CA HIS A 116 1.37 6.02 6.91
C HIS A 116 -0.08 5.55 6.89
N ALA A 117 -0.34 4.25 7.09
CA ALA A 117 -1.68 3.69 7.14
C ALA A 117 -2.54 4.36 8.22
N LYS A 118 -1.95 4.63 9.41
CA LYS A 118 -2.60 5.36 10.50
C LYS A 118 -2.96 6.79 10.12
N ILE A 119 -2.03 7.51 9.47
CA ILE A 119 -2.29 8.88 8.99
C ILE A 119 -3.44 8.90 7.97
N VAL A 120 -3.46 7.96 7.03
CA VAL A 120 -4.55 7.84 6.03
C VAL A 120 -5.88 7.54 6.71
N TYR A 121 -5.90 6.61 7.67
CA TYR A 121 -7.09 6.29 8.45
C TYR A 121 -7.63 7.50 9.20
N ASP A 122 -6.78 8.26 9.90
CA ASP A 122 -7.20 9.43 10.66
C ASP A 122 -7.64 10.58 9.73
N TYR A 123 -7.04 10.72 8.55
CA TYR A 123 -7.48 11.66 7.53
C TYR A 123 -8.88 11.34 7.01
N TYR A 124 -9.13 10.10 6.60
CA TYR A 124 -10.45 9.69 6.07
C TYR A 124 -11.53 9.65 7.16
N SER A 125 -11.13 9.42 8.42
CA SER A 125 -12.00 9.56 9.58
C SER A 125 -12.23 11.02 10.01
N ARG A 126 -11.76 12.00 9.22
CA ARG A 126 -11.89 13.45 9.46
C ARG A 126 -11.28 13.93 10.78
N LYS A 127 -10.29 13.20 11.31
CA LYS A 127 -9.55 13.58 12.54
C LYS A 127 -8.35 14.48 12.26
N LEU A 128 -7.85 14.47 11.02
CA LEU A 128 -6.74 15.32 10.57
C LEU A 128 -7.19 16.26 9.46
N THR A 129 -6.71 17.49 9.52
CA THR A 129 -6.81 18.46 8.42
C THR A 129 -5.80 18.13 7.31
N VAL A 130 -6.03 18.67 6.11
CA VAL A 130 -5.12 18.51 4.96
C VAL A 130 -3.69 18.95 5.29
N ASN A 131 -3.53 20.08 6.00
CA ASN A 131 -2.22 20.60 6.37
C ASN A 131 -1.49 19.69 7.37
N GLU A 132 -2.20 19.15 8.37
CA GLU A 132 -1.60 18.20 9.32
C GLU A 132 -1.16 16.91 8.63
N VAL A 133 -1.97 16.41 7.70
CA VAL A 133 -1.63 15.23 6.89
C VAL A 133 -0.39 15.51 6.05
N ILE A 134 -0.34 16.64 5.33
CA ILE A 134 0.83 17.03 4.53
C ILE A 134 2.08 17.08 5.41
N ASN A 135 2.01 17.69 6.60
CA ASN A 135 3.15 17.81 7.50
C ASN A 135 3.62 16.43 8.01
N LYS A 136 2.70 15.59 8.49
CA LYS A 136 3.00 14.25 9.00
C LYS A 136 3.57 13.34 7.92
N VAL A 137 2.94 13.31 6.73
CA VAL A 137 3.40 12.48 5.61
C VAL A 137 4.73 13.00 5.07
N SER A 138 4.90 14.31 4.92
CA SER A 138 6.17 14.89 4.45
C SER A 138 7.33 14.55 5.40
N ALA A 139 7.10 14.63 6.71
CA ALA A 139 8.11 14.27 7.71
C ALA A 139 8.45 12.77 7.68
N LEU A 140 7.45 11.91 7.47
CA LEU A 140 7.63 10.44 7.44
C LEU A 140 8.57 9.96 6.33
N ILE A 141 8.64 10.69 5.21
CA ILE A 141 9.46 10.34 4.06
C ILE A 141 10.56 11.37 3.75
N ASP A 142 10.83 12.32 4.62
CA ASP A 142 11.79 13.42 4.37
C ASP A 142 11.52 14.16 3.03
N TYR A 143 10.27 14.56 2.80
CA TYR A 143 9.91 15.40 1.65
C TYR A 143 10.37 16.85 1.87
N PRO A 144 11.01 17.52 0.88
CA PRO A 144 11.16 17.10 -0.51
C PRO A 144 12.48 16.37 -0.84
N ASN A 145 13.35 16.11 0.14
CA ASN A 145 14.67 15.53 -0.10
C ASN A 145 14.62 14.14 -0.74
N ILE A 146 13.59 13.35 -0.43
CA ILE A 146 13.35 12.04 -1.07
C ILE A 146 13.28 12.11 -2.59
N LEU A 147 12.84 13.24 -3.18
CA LEU A 147 12.78 13.41 -4.64
C LEU A 147 14.17 13.46 -5.31
N LYS A 148 15.25 13.58 -4.53
CA LYS A 148 16.64 13.55 -5.01
C LYS A 148 17.19 12.13 -5.14
N GLN A 149 16.47 11.13 -4.64
CA GLN A 149 16.89 9.73 -4.68
C GLN A 149 16.69 9.14 -6.08
N VAL A 150 17.49 8.11 -6.39
CA VAL A 150 17.39 7.37 -7.66
C VAL A 150 16.56 6.09 -7.47
N TYR A 151 16.73 5.43 -6.33
CA TYR A 151 16.04 4.19 -5.99
C TYR A 151 15.08 4.41 -4.84
N PHE A 152 13.89 3.82 -4.95
CA PHE A 152 12.81 3.94 -3.97
C PHE A 152 12.32 2.56 -3.56
N THR A 153 11.85 2.41 -2.32
CA THR A 153 11.03 1.24 -1.97
C THR A 153 9.58 1.41 -2.42
N ASP A 154 8.84 0.30 -2.54
CA ASP A 154 7.42 0.35 -2.90
C ASP A 154 6.58 1.16 -1.89
N VAL A 155 6.88 1.06 -0.59
CA VAL A 155 6.26 1.87 0.47
C VAL A 155 6.55 3.36 0.27
N GLU A 156 7.75 3.75 -0.11
CA GLU A 156 8.10 5.15 -0.34
C GLU A 156 7.33 5.73 -1.53
N VAL A 157 7.25 5.00 -2.64
CA VAL A 157 6.45 5.42 -3.80
C VAL A 157 4.96 5.43 -3.46
N LEU A 158 4.48 4.49 -2.63
CA LEU A 158 3.11 4.49 -2.12
C LEU A 158 2.80 5.77 -1.33
N ILE A 159 3.68 6.16 -0.43
CA ILE A 159 3.51 7.37 0.39
C ILE A 159 3.60 8.63 -0.48
N LEU A 160 4.55 8.70 -1.41
CA LEU A 160 4.65 9.79 -2.38
C LEU A 160 3.38 9.90 -3.22
N SER A 161 2.84 8.79 -3.72
CA SER A 161 1.59 8.81 -4.51
C SER A 161 0.39 9.31 -3.70
N PHE A 162 0.36 9.08 -2.38
CA PHE A 162 -0.70 9.59 -1.52
C PHE A 162 -0.67 11.12 -1.46
N LEU A 163 0.52 11.74 -1.47
CA LEU A 163 0.64 13.20 -1.48
C LEU A 163 -0.03 13.86 -2.70
N LEU A 164 -0.16 13.16 -3.83
CA LEU A 164 -0.93 13.65 -4.99
C LEU A 164 -2.41 13.92 -4.64
N SER A 165 -2.97 13.21 -3.66
CA SER A 165 -4.37 13.36 -3.26
C SER A 165 -4.63 14.58 -2.35
N VAL A 166 -3.57 15.12 -1.74
CA VAL A 166 -3.66 16.25 -0.80
C VAL A 166 -2.93 17.51 -1.29
N PHE A 167 -1.98 17.37 -2.22
CA PHE A 167 -1.36 18.51 -2.89
C PHE A 167 -2.26 19.12 -3.96
N SER A 168 -2.06 20.41 -4.21
CA SER A 168 -2.70 21.16 -5.28
C SER A 168 -1.68 22.05 -6.00
N GLY A 169 -2.06 22.56 -7.18
CA GLY A 169 -1.25 23.50 -7.96
C GLY A 169 0.11 22.94 -8.40
N GLU A 170 1.13 23.79 -8.40
CA GLU A 170 2.49 23.49 -8.86
C GLU A 170 3.13 22.33 -8.09
N ARG A 171 2.91 22.25 -6.78
CA ARG A 171 3.46 21.17 -5.94
C ARG A 171 2.94 19.80 -6.35
N GLN A 172 1.66 19.69 -6.72
CA GLN A 172 1.07 18.45 -7.22
C GLN A 172 1.67 18.07 -8.59
N GLU A 173 1.94 19.06 -9.44
CA GLU A 173 2.47 18.85 -10.78
C GLU A 173 3.92 18.36 -10.77
N ILE A 174 4.78 18.96 -9.94
CA ILE A 174 6.16 18.52 -9.74
C ILE A 174 6.18 17.05 -9.30
N LEU A 175 5.36 16.70 -8.31
CA LEU A 175 5.26 15.34 -7.80
C LEU A 175 4.71 14.36 -8.84
N LEU A 176 3.68 14.74 -9.59
CA LEU A 176 3.11 13.91 -10.66
C LEU A 176 4.15 13.60 -11.73
N ASN A 177 4.88 14.62 -12.18
CA ASN A 177 5.96 14.46 -13.16
C ASN A 177 7.08 13.56 -12.65
N HIS A 178 7.45 13.70 -11.38
CA HIS A 178 8.45 12.83 -10.75
C HIS A 178 7.99 11.37 -10.72
N LEU A 179 6.77 11.09 -10.26
CA LEU A 179 6.22 9.74 -10.24
C LEU A 179 6.14 9.15 -11.66
N ASN A 180 5.71 9.93 -12.65
CA ASN A 180 5.69 9.46 -14.04
C ASN A 180 7.06 9.02 -14.56
N ASN A 181 8.13 9.70 -14.14
CA ASN A 181 9.48 9.31 -14.54
C ASN A 181 9.88 7.98 -13.88
N ILE A 182 9.56 7.80 -12.60
CA ILE A 182 9.79 6.53 -11.89
C ILE A 182 9.10 5.38 -12.64
N PHE A 183 7.83 5.51 -13.02
CA PHE A 183 7.08 4.43 -13.71
C PHE A 183 7.44 4.22 -15.18
N LYS A 184 8.24 5.11 -15.80
CA LYS A 184 8.79 4.87 -17.14
C LYS A 184 10.07 4.06 -17.10
N SER A 185 10.78 4.10 -15.97
CA SER A 185 12.00 3.36 -15.71
C SER A 185 11.70 2.30 -14.65
N ASP A 186 11.18 1.14 -15.07
CA ASP A 186 10.83 0.03 -14.14
C ASP A 186 12.02 -0.40 -13.22
N ASP A 187 13.25 0.02 -13.54
CA ASP A 187 14.49 -0.29 -12.80
C ASP A 187 14.68 0.48 -11.48
N ASN A 188 13.88 1.51 -11.20
CA ASN A 188 14.11 2.42 -10.08
C ASN A 188 13.28 2.12 -8.81
N ILE A 189 12.34 1.17 -8.87
CA ILE A 189 11.53 0.74 -7.71
C ILE A 189 12.04 -0.61 -7.21
N MET A 190 12.55 -0.64 -5.98
CA MET A 190 12.83 -1.86 -5.24
C MET A 190 11.51 -2.45 -4.74
N ALA A 191 10.78 -3.10 -5.64
CA ALA A 191 9.50 -3.73 -5.32
C ALA A 191 9.73 -5.04 -4.55
N GLY A 192 9.03 -5.19 -3.41
CA GLY A 192 8.82 -6.49 -2.79
C GLY A 192 7.70 -7.28 -3.49
N ASP A 193 7.21 -8.34 -2.86
CA ASP A 193 6.16 -9.22 -3.40
C ASP A 193 4.74 -8.57 -3.46
N SER A 194 4.60 -7.24 -3.36
CA SER A 194 3.29 -6.57 -3.22
C SER A 194 2.84 -5.83 -4.49
N ASP A 195 2.31 -6.57 -5.47
CA ASP A 195 1.72 -5.98 -6.69
C ASP A 195 0.49 -5.07 -6.42
N TYR A 196 -0.12 -5.17 -5.23
CA TYR A 196 -1.21 -4.28 -4.78
C TYR A 196 -0.77 -2.81 -4.72
N ILE A 197 0.45 -2.56 -4.25
CA ILE A 197 0.98 -1.20 -4.08
C ILE A 197 1.11 -0.52 -5.44
N TYR A 198 1.68 -1.22 -6.42
CA TYR A 198 1.84 -0.70 -7.78
C TYR A 198 0.49 -0.29 -8.39
N THR A 199 -0.51 -1.17 -8.26
CA THR A 199 -1.86 -0.95 -8.76
C THR A 199 -2.52 0.29 -8.14
N LEU A 200 -2.38 0.46 -6.82
CA LEU A 200 -2.88 1.62 -6.11
C LEU A 200 -2.20 2.93 -6.56
N ILE A 201 -0.89 2.90 -6.80
CA ILE A 201 -0.15 4.08 -7.27
C ILE A 201 -0.65 4.50 -8.66
N LEU A 202 -0.79 3.54 -9.59
CA LEU A 202 -1.31 3.83 -10.94
C LEU A 202 -2.72 4.42 -10.90
N MET A 203 -3.59 3.90 -10.04
CA MET A 203 -4.94 4.43 -9.85
C MET A 203 -4.90 5.90 -9.40
N ARG A 204 -4.00 6.25 -8.46
CA ARG A 204 -3.84 7.63 -8.00
C ARG A 204 -3.32 8.56 -9.09
N ILE A 205 -2.34 8.11 -9.87
CA ILE A 205 -1.82 8.88 -11.02
C ILE A 205 -2.94 9.12 -12.04
N ALA A 206 -3.70 8.08 -12.40
CA ALA A 206 -4.83 8.19 -13.31
C ALA A 206 -5.88 9.18 -12.78
N LYS A 207 -6.26 9.09 -11.50
CA LYS A 207 -7.18 10.03 -10.85
C LYS A 207 -6.68 11.48 -10.94
N THR A 208 -5.39 11.72 -10.66
CA THR A 208 -4.80 13.07 -10.72
C THR A 208 -4.85 13.63 -12.15
N TYR A 209 -4.57 12.80 -13.16
CA TYR A 209 -4.74 13.21 -14.55
C TYR A 209 -6.20 13.50 -14.93
N GLY A 210 -7.14 12.75 -14.37
CA GLY A 210 -8.58 12.99 -14.55
C GLY A 210 -9.00 14.35 -14.00
N ILE A 211 -8.51 14.72 -12.81
CA ILE A 211 -8.73 16.07 -12.23
C ILE A 211 -8.17 17.16 -13.15
N LYS A 212 -7.02 16.90 -13.79
CA LYS A 212 -6.39 17.81 -14.77
C LYS A 212 -7.02 17.72 -16.18
N ARG A 213 -8.04 16.87 -16.39
CA ARG A 213 -8.70 16.61 -17.67
C ARG A 213 -7.78 16.11 -18.79
N ASP A 214 -6.67 15.47 -18.45
CA ASP A 214 -5.80 14.79 -19.42
C ASP A 214 -6.29 13.36 -19.63
N TYR A 215 -7.39 13.22 -20.36
CA TYR A 215 -8.08 11.95 -20.58
C TYR A 215 -7.20 10.89 -21.26
N SER A 216 -6.26 11.32 -22.12
CA SER A 216 -5.32 10.40 -22.78
C SER A 216 -4.39 9.74 -21.77
N LYS A 217 -3.88 10.52 -20.80
CA LYS A 217 -3.06 9.98 -19.71
C LYS A 217 -3.86 9.12 -18.75
N VAL A 218 -5.11 9.47 -18.45
CA VAL A 218 -5.99 8.61 -17.63
C VAL A 218 -6.09 7.21 -18.24
N ILE A 219 -6.42 7.13 -19.53
CA ILE A 219 -6.56 5.86 -20.26
C ILE A 219 -5.24 5.08 -20.22
N TYR A 220 -4.12 5.74 -20.53
CA TYR A 220 -2.78 5.12 -20.49
C TYR A 220 -2.46 4.46 -19.15
N TYR A 221 -2.64 5.18 -18.02
CA TYR A 221 -2.32 4.63 -16.70
C TYR A 221 -3.31 3.56 -16.24
N CYS A 222 -4.58 3.66 -16.63
CA CYS A 222 -5.57 2.62 -16.39
C CYS A 222 -5.24 1.34 -17.17
N ASP A 223 -4.85 1.44 -18.43
CA ASP A 223 -4.45 0.29 -19.25
C ASP A 223 -3.17 -0.37 -18.72
N LEU A 224 -2.20 0.42 -18.25
CA LEU A 224 -1.00 -0.10 -17.60
C LEU A 224 -1.35 -0.92 -16.35
N GLY A 225 -2.28 -0.43 -15.53
CA GLY A 225 -2.75 -1.12 -14.32
C GLY A 225 -3.48 -2.42 -14.65
N LEU A 226 -4.40 -2.40 -15.61
CA LEU A 226 -5.14 -3.58 -16.06
C LEU A 226 -4.22 -4.63 -16.68
N LYS A 227 -3.28 -4.22 -17.54
CA LYS A 227 -2.30 -5.13 -18.17
C LYS A 227 -1.44 -5.83 -17.13
N ARG A 228 -0.97 -5.10 -16.12
CA ARG A 228 -0.20 -5.67 -15.01
C ARG A 228 -1.07 -6.61 -14.17
N GLY A 229 -2.29 -6.21 -13.84
CA GLY A 229 -3.24 -7.07 -13.13
C GLY A 229 -3.49 -8.40 -13.83
N ILE A 230 -3.65 -8.40 -15.16
CA ILE A 230 -3.78 -9.64 -15.95
C ILE A 230 -2.52 -10.51 -15.83
N LEU A 231 -1.33 -9.91 -15.98
CA LEU A 231 -0.05 -10.62 -15.91
C LEU A 231 0.12 -11.37 -14.58
N TYR A 232 -0.26 -10.75 -13.46
CA TYR A 232 -0.12 -11.30 -12.11
C TYR A 232 -1.41 -11.92 -11.55
N LYS A 233 -2.46 -12.05 -12.37
CA LYS A 233 -3.79 -12.57 -11.96
C LYS A 233 -4.40 -11.84 -10.76
N GLN A 234 -4.30 -10.52 -10.77
CA GLN A 234 -4.75 -9.63 -9.71
C GLN A 234 -5.78 -8.62 -10.22
N TYR A 235 -6.93 -8.56 -9.56
CA TYR A 235 -8.10 -7.77 -9.97
C TYR A 235 -8.36 -6.54 -9.09
N TYR A 236 -7.45 -6.26 -8.14
CA TYR A 236 -7.59 -5.19 -7.17
C TYR A 236 -7.76 -3.81 -7.86
N LEU A 237 -8.77 -3.04 -7.45
CA LEU A 237 -9.08 -1.69 -7.95
C LEU A 237 -9.46 -1.59 -9.44
N TRP A 238 -9.77 -2.70 -10.10
CA TRP A 238 -10.17 -2.69 -11.51
C TRP A 238 -11.43 -1.86 -11.78
N GLU A 239 -12.36 -1.83 -10.83
CA GLU A 239 -13.56 -0.98 -10.88
C GLU A 239 -13.20 0.50 -11.03
N TYR A 240 -12.14 0.96 -10.36
CA TYR A 240 -11.67 2.34 -10.50
C TYR A 240 -11.07 2.59 -11.88
N PHE A 241 -10.25 1.67 -12.41
CA PHE A 241 -9.67 1.83 -13.75
C PHE A 241 -10.75 1.87 -14.83
N PHE A 242 -11.74 0.99 -14.77
CA PHE A 242 -12.83 0.97 -15.74
C PHE A 242 -13.72 2.22 -15.61
N TYR A 243 -14.05 2.65 -14.39
CA TYR A 243 -14.79 3.89 -14.19
C TYR A 243 -14.02 5.13 -14.68
N TYR A 244 -12.72 5.24 -14.42
CA TYR A 244 -11.91 6.36 -14.92
C TYR A 244 -11.75 6.35 -16.44
N LYS A 245 -11.67 5.16 -17.05
CA LYS A 245 -11.74 5.01 -18.51
C LYS A 245 -13.10 5.43 -19.05
N ALA A 246 -14.21 5.04 -18.42
CA ALA A 246 -15.54 5.45 -18.83
C ALA A 246 -15.69 7.00 -18.82
N LEU A 247 -15.29 7.66 -17.72
CA LEU A 247 -15.26 9.13 -17.66
C LEU A 247 -14.45 9.76 -18.80
N SER A 248 -13.29 9.18 -19.09
CA SER A 248 -12.38 9.67 -20.13
C SER A 248 -12.94 9.47 -21.54
N TYR A 249 -13.49 8.29 -21.83
CA TYR A 249 -14.07 7.99 -23.14
C TYR A 249 -15.35 8.78 -23.40
N HIS A 250 -16.19 8.94 -22.38
CA HIS A 250 -17.36 9.82 -22.46
C HIS A 250 -16.94 11.25 -22.81
N ALA A 251 -15.93 11.80 -22.10
CA ALA A 251 -15.43 13.15 -22.37
C ALA A 251 -14.81 13.31 -23.77
N LEU A 252 -14.29 12.23 -24.36
CA LEU A 252 -13.72 12.20 -25.71
C LEU A 252 -14.73 11.83 -26.80
N GLY A 253 -16.00 11.59 -26.47
CA GLY A 253 -17.04 11.18 -27.43
C GLY A 253 -16.82 9.78 -28.03
N ARG A 254 -16.10 8.90 -27.33
CA ARG A 254 -15.77 7.54 -27.77
C ARG A 254 -16.77 6.54 -27.19
N THR A 255 -17.91 6.41 -27.85
CA THR A 255 -19.09 5.68 -27.31
C THR A 255 -18.83 4.18 -27.11
N ASP A 256 -18.19 3.50 -28.05
CA ASP A 256 -17.97 2.04 -27.95
C ASP A 256 -17.05 1.70 -26.78
N GLU A 257 -15.95 2.45 -26.62
CA GLU A 257 -15.02 2.26 -25.51
C GLU A 257 -15.60 2.69 -24.16
N PHE A 258 -16.47 3.70 -24.16
CA PHE A 258 -17.26 4.08 -22.99
C PHE A 258 -18.17 2.93 -22.54
N ASN A 259 -18.99 2.39 -23.44
CA ASN A 259 -19.92 1.30 -23.18
C ASN A 259 -19.19 0.07 -22.63
N ASN A 260 -18.08 -0.32 -23.28
CA ASN A 260 -17.25 -1.43 -22.82
C ASN A 260 -16.68 -1.17 -21.42
N SER A 261 -16.21 0.05 -21.14
CA SER A 261 -15.68 0.40 -19.82
C SER A 261 -16.76 0.35 -18.74
N ILE A 262 -17.99 0.79 -19.01
CA ILE A 262 -19.13 0.70 -18.08
C ILE A 262 -19.49 -0.77 -17.81
N LEU A 263 -19.63 -1.58 -18.85
CA LEU A 263 -19.92 -3.01 -18.71
C LEU A 263 -18.83 -3.74 -17.89
N ARG A 264 -17.55 -3.46 -18.15
CA ARG A 264 -16.43 -4.04 -17.40
C ARG A 264 -16.42 -3.59 -15.94
N CYS A 265 -16.73 -2.33 -15.67
CA CYS A 265 -16.86 -1.81 -14.31
C CYS A 265 -17.95 -2.58 -13.54
N TYR A 266 -19.13 -2.75 -14.14
CA TYR A 266 -20.24 -3.50 -13.56
C TYR A 266 -19.85 -4.95 -13.23
N ASN A 267 -19.16 -5.62 -14.17
CA ASN A 267 -18.75 -7.01 -14.00
C ASN A 267 -17.76 -7.18 -12.83
N VAL A 268 -16.80 -6.27 -12.68
CA VAL A 268 -15.87 -6.29 -11.55
C VAL A 268 -16.60 -6.07 -10.23
N LEU A 269 -17.46 -5.05 -10.15
CA LEU A 269 -18.22 -4.76 -8.94
C LEU A 269 -19.14 -5.92 -8.52
N SER A 270 -19.76 -6.58 -9.50
CA SER A 270 -20.62 -7.74 -9.26
C SER A 270 -19.82 -8.96 -8.80
N MET A 271 -18.60 -9.14 -9.32
CA MET A 271 -17.71 -10.25 -8.93
C MET A 271 -17.17 -10.08 -7.50
N GLU A 272 -16.92 -8.86 -7.04
CA GLU A 272 -16.35 -8.60 -5.70
C GLU A 272 -17.32 -8.86 -4.54
N ASP A 273 -18.63 -8.99 -4.80
CA ASP A 273 -19.69 -9.19 -3.79
C ASP A 273 -19.64 -8.20 -2.61
N ASN A 274 -19.20 -6.97 -2.89
CA ASN A 274 -19.12 -5.89 -1.90
C ASN A 274 -20.25 -4.88 -2.14
N HIS A 275 -21.41 -5.12 -1.52
CA HIS A 275 -22.60 -4.28 -1.69
C HIS A 275 -22.34 -2.78 -1.44
N SER A 276 -21.60 -2.43 -0.38
CA SER A 276 -21.32 -1.02 -0.08
C SER A 276 -20.49 -0.34 -1.18
N LYS A 277 -19.52 -1.06 -1.75
CA LYS A 277 -18.73 -0.56 -2.88
C LYS A 277 -19.59 -0.48 -4.14
N PHE A 278 -20.43 -1.47 -4.41
CA PHE A 278 -21.35 -1.46 -5.56
C PHE A 278 -22.26 -0.23 -5.53
N GLU A 279 -22.95 0.02 -4.41
CA GLU A 279 -23.86 1.17 -4.28
C GLU A 279 -23.13 2.51 -4.45
N LYS A 280 -21.92 2.64 -3.89
CA LYS A 280 -21.08 3.83 -4.11
C LYS A 280 -20.81 4.07 -5.59
N PHE A 281 -20.46 3.03 -6.35
CA PHE A 281 -20.19 3.17 -7.77
C PHE A 281 -21.46 3.38 -8.59
N ASN A 282 -22.59 2.79 -8.18
CA ASN A 282 -23.89 3.07 -8.74
C ASN A 282 -24.17 4.58 -8.67
N ASP A 283 -24.13 5.16 -7.47
CA ASP A 283 -24.38 6.59 -7.26
C ASP A 283 -23.44 7.48 -8.08
N LEU A 284 -22.16 7.12 -8.18
CA LEU A 284 -21.19 7.87 -8.97
C LEU A 284 -21.51 7.83 -10.47
N ILE A 285 -21.78 6.64 -11.00
CA ILE A 285 -22.03 6.43 -12.43
C ILE A 285 -23.34 7.09 -12.86
N GLU A 286 -24.41 6.90 -12.08
CA GLU A 286 -25.71 7.51 -12.40
C GLU A 286 -25.61 9.03 -12.38
N LYS A 287 -24.88 9.59 -11.42
CA LYS A 287 -24.66 11.03 -11.32
C LYS A 287 -23.81 11.59 -12.47
N ASP A 288 -22.73 10.91 -12.84
CA ASP A 288 -21.75 11.44 -13.79
C ASP A 288 -22.21 11.30 -15.25
N PHE A 289 -23.07 10.31 -15.56
CA PHE A 289 -23.51 10.01 -16.92
C PHE A 289 -25.02 10.20 -17.15
N ASP A 290 -25.80 10.50 -16.11
CA ASP A 290 -27.26 10.65 -16.19
C ASP A 290 -27.95 9.40 -16.77
N ILE A 291 -27.54 8.23 -16.29
CA ILE A 291 -28.08 6.91 -16.67
C ILE A 291 -28.58 6.16 -15.43
N ASN A 292 -29.49 5.20 -15.60
CA ASN A 292 -29.68 4.15 -14.60
C ASN A 292 -28.63 3.06 -14.84
N PHE A 293 -27.71 2.85 -13.91
CA PHE A 293 -26.52 2.03 -14.18
C PHE A 293 -26.88 0.58 -14.50
N ARG A 294 -27.84 0.00 -13.77
CA ARG A 294 -28.24 -1.41 -13.93
C ARG A 294 -28.98 -1.63 -15.24
N ASP A 295 -29.97 -0.79 -15.52
CA ASP A 295 -30.78 -0.89 -16.74
C ASP A 295 -29.91 -0.68 -17.98
N TYR A 296 -29.02 0.30 -17.93
CA TYR A 296 -28.07 0.60 -19.01
C TYR A 296 -27.19 -0.60 -19.37
N VAL A 297 -26.65 -1.29 -18.35
CA VAL A 297 -25.82 -2.50 -18.57
C VAL A 297 -26.65 -3.64 -19.16
N VAL A 298 -27.89 -3.83 -18.73
CA VAL A 298 -28.79 -4.84 -19.30
C VAL A 298 -29.02 -4.58 -20.79
N ASP A 299 -29.22 -3.33 -21.18
CA ASP A 299 -29.44 -2.98 -22.58
C ASP A 299 -28.18 -3.17 -23.44
N LEU A 300 -26.99 -2.88 -22.89
CA LEU A 300 -25.73 -3.20 -23.56
C LEU A 300 -25.58 -4.70 -23.84
N ILE A 301 -25.90 -5.55 -22.86
CA ILE A 301 -25.79 -7.01 -23.01
C ILE A 301 -26.77 -7.53 -24.06
N LYS A 302 -27.99 -6.99 -24.13
CA LYS A 302 -28.96 -7.36 -25.17
C LYS A 302 -28.50 -6.94 -26.55
N ALA A 303 -27.87 -5.77 -26.68
CA ALA A 303 -27.37 -5.26 -27.95
C ALA A 303 -26.23 -6.11 -28.53
N GLU A 304 -25.39 -6.74 -27.69
CA GLU A 304 -24.31 -7.64 -28.13
C GLU A 304 -24.81 -9.02 -28.63
N GLN A 305 -26.07 -9.38 -28.36
CA GLN A 305 -26.66 -10.66 -28.77
C GLN A 305 -27.31 -10.63 -30.16
N HIS A 306 -27.31 -9.48 -30.82
CA HIS A 306 -27.90 -9.24 -32.15
C HIS A 306 -26.84 -8.80 -33.16
#